data_AF-A0A2U2PH09-F1
#
_entry.id   AF-A0A2U2PH09-F1
#
_cell.length_a   1.000
_cell.length_b   1.000
_cell.length_c   1.000
_cell.angle_alpha   90.00
_cell.angle_beta   90.00
_cell.angle_gamma   90.00
#
_symmetry.space_group_name_H-M   'P 1'
#
loop_
_entity.id
_entity.type
_entity.pdbx_description
1 polymer ?
#
loop_
_entity_poly.entity_id
_entity_poly.type
_entity_poly.pdbx_seq_one_letter_code
_entity_poly.pdbx_strand_id
1 'polypeptide(L)'
;MEFNPGNIVIQLCLQGMKLEENNEPGKAGTIFLQAWNAASNDFEKFIASWYVARHQPNSTEKLKWYESALQFALKVNNDAVKAALPSLYSNIAGCYEELGDNDHAKRQRELSLASACQPSDKGPFYHGTKADLKTGDLLTAGRVSNYHPELVMNHIYFTALTNGAGLAASLARGEGLERVYIVEPTGGFEDDPNVTNKKFPGNTTRSYRTKHPLKIIGEVTDWQRQTPEQLQQWREKLAGNKGEIIN
;
A
#
# COMPACT_ATOMS: atom_id res chain seq x y z
N MET A 1 7.60 7.62 -9.93
CA MET A 1 6.78 8.61 -9.20
C MET A 1 6.33 7.97 -7.90
N GLU A 2 6.48 8.66 -6.77
CA GLU A 2 5.96 8.21 -5.48
C GLU A 2 4.47 8.50 -5.37
N PHE A 3 3.74 7.74 -4.54
CA PHE A 3 2.31 7.95 -4.32
C PHE A 3 2.08 9.34 -3.72
N ASN A 4 1.28 10.15 -4.40
CA ASN A 4 0.91 11.49 -3.94
C ASN A 4 -0.62 11.57 -3.83
N PRO A 5 -1.17 11.73 -2.62
CA PRO A 5 -2.61 11.94 -2.43
C PRO A 5 -3.14 13.13 -3.24
N GLY A 6 -2.37 14.20 -3.43
CA GLY A 6 -2.78 15.38 -4.21
C GLY A 6 -2.79 15.18 -5.72
N ASN A 7 -2.37 14.01 -6.21
CA ASN A 7 -2.41 13.68 -7.64
C ASN A 7 -3.87 13.55 -8.12
N ILE A 8 -4.20 14.16 -9.25
CA ILE A 8 -5.57 14.18 -9.79
C ILE A 8 -6.11 12.77 -10.09
N VAL A 9 -5.27 11.87 -10.60
CA VAL A 9 -5.66 10.47 -10.89
C VAL A 9 -5.96 9.74 -9.58
N ILE A 10 -5.13 9.93 -8.56
CA ILE A 10 -5.36 9.36 -7.22
C ILE A 10 -6.66 9.90 -6.60
N GLN A 11 -6.92 11.21 -6.71
CA GLN A 11 -8.16 11.82 -6.22
C GLN A 11 -9.40 11.28 -6.94
N LEU A 12 -9.35 11.15 -8.26
CA LEU A 12 -10.44 10.55 -9.05
C LEU A 12 -10.65 9.08 -8.64
N CYS A 13 -9.58 8.29 -8.46
CA CYS A 13 -9.70 6.92 -7.98
C CYS A 13 -10.35 6.84 -6.59
N LEU A 14 -9.97 7.71 -5.64
CA LEU A 14 -10.61 7.79 -4.31
C LEU A 14 -12.10 8.17 -4.40
N GLN A 15 -12.44 9.11 -5.29
CA GLN A 15 -13.83 9.47 -5.55
C GLN A 15 -14.61 8.28 -6.13
N GLY A 16 -14.02 7.54 -7.06
CA GLY A 16 -14.60 6.32 -7.63
C GLY A 16 -14.85 5.26 -6.56
N MET A 17 -13.90 5.00 -5.66
CA MET A 17 -14.08 4.07 -4.53
C MET A 17 -15.24 4.49 -3.62
N LYS A 18 -15.35 5.79 -3.30
CA LYS A 18 -16.46 6.29 -2.48
C LYS A 18 -17.81 6.05 -3.14
N LEU A 19 -17.89 6.15 -4.48
CA LEU A 19 -19.10 5.82 -5.23
C LEU A 19 -19.39 4.31 -5.21
N GLU A 20 -18.36 3.45 -5.25
CA GLU A 20 -18.54 2.00 -5.04
C GLU A 20 -19.09 1.68 -3.65
N GLU A 21 -18.55 2.31 -2.60
CA GLU A 21 -19.03 2.18 -1.21
C GLU A 21 -20.50 2.63 -1.06
N ASN A 22 -20.91 3.64 -1.83
CA ASN A 22 -22.28 4.12 -1.90
C ASN A 22 -23.19 3.31 -2.84
N ASN A 23 -22.71 2.17 -3.37
CA ASN A 23 -23.43 1.29 -4.29
C ASN A 23 -23.85 1.97 -5.61
N GLU A 24 -23.00 2.85 -6.15
CA GLU A 24 -23.20 3.56 -7.43
C GLU A 24 -22.15 3.14 -8.50
N PRO A 25 -22.07 1.84 -8.89
CA PRO A 25 -20.98 1.33 -9.71
C PRO A 25 -20.89 1.97 -11.10
N GLY A 26 -22.01 2.34 -11.74
CA GLY A 26 -22.00 3.02 -13.04
C GLY A 26 -21.34 4.41 -12.99
N LYS A 27 -21.57 5.16 -11.90
CA LYS A 27 -20.89 6.45 -11.68
C LYS A 27 -19.41 6.23 -11.37
N ALA A 28 -19.08 5.22 -10.55
CA ALA A 28 -17.70 4.86 -10.25
C ALA A 28 -16.90 4.54 -11.53
N GLY A 29 -17.44 3.70 -12.42
CA GLY A 29 -16.82 3.38 -13.72
C GLY A 29 -16.55 4.62 -14.58
N THR A 30 -17.48 5.58 -14.58
CA THR A 30 -17.29 6.87 -15.28
C THR A 30 -16.12 7.67 -14.69
N ILE A 31 -16.02 7.75 -13.37
CA ILE A 31 -14.91 8.44 -12.69
C ILE A 31 -13.57 7.75 -12.95
N PHE A 32 -13.52 6.41 -12.96
CA PHE A 32 -12.29 5.68 -13.26
C PHE A 32 -11.83 5.89 -14.72
N LEU A 33 -12.76 6.00 -15.67
CA LEU A 33 -12.43 6.39 -17.04
C LEU A 33 -11.91 7.83 -17.14
N GLN A 34 -12.45 8.76 -16.34
CA GLN A 34 -11.89 10.10 -16.24
C GLN A 34 -10.45 10.07 -15.70
N ALA A 35 -10.18 9.24 -14.68
CA ALA A 35 -8.83 9.03 -14.15
C ALA A 35 -7.87 8.52 -15.23
N TRP A 36 -8.32 7.56 -16.06
CA TRP A 36 -7.55 7.06 -17.19
C TRP A 36 -7.24 8.14 -18.23
N ASN A 37 -8.21 8.99 -18.57
CA ASN A 37 -8.02 10.06 -19.54
C ASN A 37 -7.11 11.18 -19.00
N ALA A 38 -7.15 11.44 -17.69
CA ALA A 38 -6.29 12.40 -17.03
C ALA A 38 -4.84 11.89 -16.81
N ALA A 39 -4.64 10.57 -16.82
CA ALA A 39 -3.33 9.97 -16.59
C ALA A 39 -2.30 10.41 -17.63
N SER A 40 -1.15 10.85 -17.14
CA SER A 40 -0.07 11.50 -17.89
C SER A 40 1.24 10.70 -17.88
N ASN A 41 1.38 9.72 -16.98
CA ASN A 41 2.58 8.88 -16.86
C ASN A 41 2.21 7.42 -16.60
N ASP A 42 3.20 6.52 -16.71
CA ASP A 42 2.99 5.07 -16.61
C ASP A 42 2.42 4.64 -15.24
N PHE A 43 2.80 5.30 -14.14
CA PHE A 43 2.26 4.97 -12.81
C PHE A 43 0.78 5.31 -12.71
N GLU A 44 0.39 6.49 -13.18
CA GLU A 44 -1.02 6.91 -13.24
C GLU A 44 -1.83 6.00 -14.17
N LYS A 45 -1.28 5.63 -15.33
CA LYS A 45 -1.92 4.71 -16.28
C LYS A 45 -2.11 3.33 -15.68
N PHE A 46 -1.13 2.81 -14.95
CA PHE A 46 -1.25 1.56 -14.18
C PHE A 46 -2.41 1.62 -13.18
N ILE A 47 -2.44 2.63 -12.31
CA ILE A 47 -3.49 2.77 -11.30
C ILE A 47 -4.87 2.91 -11.95
N ALA A 48 -5.00 3.77 -12.95
CA ALA A 48 -6.30 4.02 -13.58
C ALA A 48 -6.83 2.78 -14.32
N SER A 49 -6.00 2.10 -15.11
CA SER A 49 -6.39 0.89 -15.84
C SER A 49 -6.83 -0.24 -14.90
N TRP A 50 -6.18 -0.39 -13.74
CA TRP A 50 -6.61 -1.35 -12.71
C TRP A 50 -8.06 -1.13 -12.26
N TYR A 51 -8.48 0.11 -12.00
CA TYR A 51 -9.86 0.37 -11.60
C TYR A 51 -10.84 0.31 -12.76
N VAL A 52 -10.44 0.77 -13.95
CA VAL A 52 -11.28 0.66 -15.14
C VAL A 52 -11.60 -0.81 -15.42
N ALA A 53 -10.63 -1.72 -15.27
CA ALA A 53 -10.82 -3.16 -15.45
C ALA A 53 -11.97 -3.72 -14.58
N ARG A 54 -12.07 -3.29 -13.31
CA ARG A 54 -13.10 -3.78 -12.37
C ARG A 54 -14.54 -3.48 -12.80
N HIS A 55 -14.73 -2.47 -13.64
CA HIS A 55 -16.05 -2.00 -14.09
C HIS A 55 -16.40 -2.43 -15.52
N GLN A 56 -15.60 -3.30 -16.13
CA GLN A 56 -15.89 -3.78 -17.48
C GLN A 56 -16.98 -4.87 -17.46
N PRO A 57 -17.85 -4.90 -18.51
CA PRO A 57 -19.05 -5.73 -18.51
C PRO A 57 -18.78 -7.23 -18.73
N ASN A 58 -17.62 -7.60 -19.28
CA ASN A 58 -17.27 -8.99 -19.61
C ASN A 58 -15.77 -9.23 -19.49
N SER A 59 -15.39 -10.51 -19.42
CA SER A 59 -14.01 -10.97 -19.19
C SER A 59 -13.06 -10.56 -20.32
N THR A 60 -13.54 -10.43 -21.56
CA THR A 60 -12.74 -9.95 -22.69
C THR A 60 -12.28 -8.51 -22.50
N GLU A 61 -13.19 -7.61 -22.11
CA GLU A 61 -12.83 -6.21 -21.84
C GLU A 61 -12.03 -6.09 -20.54
N LYS A 62 -12.38 -6.84 -19.48
CA LYS A 62 -11.58 -6.90 -18.23
C LYS A 62 -10.13 -7.28 -18.53
N LEU A 63 -9.93 -8.31 -19.34
CA LEU A 63 -8.62 -8.82 -19.71
C LEU A 63 -7.77 -7.74 -20.38
N LYS A 64 -8.29 -7.03 -21.40
CA LYS A 64 -7.57 -5.94 -22.08
C LYS A 64 -7.08 -4.87 -21.11
N TRP A 65 -7.92 -4.48 -20.14
CA TRP A 65 -7.56 -3.48 -19.15
C TRP A 65 -6.57 -3.98 -18.11
N TYR A 66 -6.69 -5.24 -17.65
CA TYR A 66 -5.69 -5.82 -16.76
C TYR A 66 -4.34 -6.06 -17.44
N GLU A 67 -4.33 -6.45 -18.71
CA GLU A 67 -3.10 -6.55 -19.51
C GLU A 67 -2.44 -5.19 -19.71
N SER A 68 -3.24 -4.15 -19.95
CA SER A 68 -2.75 -2.77 -19.99
C SER A 68 -2.15 -2.36 -18.65
N ALA A 69 -2.85 -2.64 -17.54
CA ALA A 69 -2.35 -2.36 -16.19
C ALA A 69 -1.04 -3.10 -15.91
N LEU A 70 -0.95 -4.37 -16.28
CA LEU A 70 0.26 -5.17 -16.16
C LEU A 70 1.41 -4.58 -16.99
N GLN A 71 1.16 -4.17 -18.23
CA GLN A 71 2.18 -3.56 -19.07
C GLN A 71 2.77 -2.30 -18.43
N PHE A 72 1.91 -1.41 -17.92
CA PHE A 72 2.37 -0.21 -17.23
C PHE A 72 3.07 -0.53 -15.90
N ALA A 73 2.58 -1.52 -15.15
CA ALA A 73 3.20 -1.96 -13.91
C ALA A 73 4.66 -2.44 -14.15
N LEU A 74 4.86 -3.24 -15.20
CA LEU A 74 6.17 -3.74 -15.61
C LEU A 74 7.08 -2.63 -16.15
N LYS A 75 6.54 -1.56 -16.75
CA LYS A 75 7.33 -0.37 -17.16
C LYS A 75 7.80 0.44 -15.96
N VAL A 76 6.92 0.64 -14.97
CA VAL A 76 7.25 1.41 -13.77
C VAL A 76 8.29 0.68 -12.92
N ASN A 77 8.14 -0.63 -12.74
CA ASN A 77 9.13 -1.55 -12.15
C ASN A 77 9.79 -1.06 -10.84
N ASN A 78 9.01 -0.49 -9.92
CA ASN A 78 9.50 -0.04 -8.61
C ASN A 78 8.92 -0.88 -7.46
N ASP A 79 9.46 -0.71 -6.26
CA ASP A 79 9.06 -1.52 -5.09
C ASP A 79 7.57 -1.34 -4.72
N ALA A 80 7.01 -0.15 -4.96
CA ALA A 80 5.59 0.11 -4.71
C ALA A 80 4.67 -0.69 -5.65
N VAL A 81 5.03 -0.82 -6.93
CA VAL A 81 4.18 -1.45 -7.95
C VAL A 81 4.38 -2.96 -8.01
N LYS A 82 5.59 -3.46 -7.74
CA LYS A 82 5.89 -4.90 -7.79
C LYS A 82 4.95 -5.75 -6.92
N ALA A 83 4.55 -5.23 -5.76
CA ALA A 83 3.60 -5.89 -4.87
C ALA A 83 2.20 -6.11 -5.49
N ALA A 84 1.86 -5.43 -6.60
CA ALA A 84 0.61 -5.62 -7.32
C ALA A 84 0.66 -6.79 -8.33
N LEU A 85 1.86 -7.22 -8.74
CA LEU A 85 2.04 -8.20 -9.81
C LEU A 85 1.34 -9.53 -9.53
N PRO A 86 1.40 -10.12 -8.31
CA PRO A 86 0.68 -11.37 -8.04
C PRO A 86 -0.82 -11.24 -8.29
N SER A 87 -1.43 -10.15 -7.84
CA SER A 87 -2.87 -9.89 -8.01
C SER A 87 -3.24 -9.57 -9.45
N LEU A 88 -2.40 -8.83 -10.19
CA LEU A 88 -2.57 -8.60 -11.62
C LEU A 88 -2.60 -9.92 -12.39
N TYR A 89 -1.59 -10.76 -12.21
CA TYR A 89 -1.49 -12.05 -12.88
C TYR A 89 -2.66 -12.98 -12.50
N SER A 90 -3.08 -12.98 -11.24
CA SER A 90 -4.25 -13.75 -10.78
C SER A 90 -5.55 -13.28 -11.45
N ASN A 91 -5.77 -11.96 -11.53
CA ASN A 91 -6.95 -11.40 -12.19
C ASN A 91 -6.98 -11.71 -13.70
N ILE A 92 -5.83 -11.63 -14.36
CA ILE A 92 -5.67 -11.99 -15.78
C ILE A 92 -5.95 -13.49 -15.97
N ALA A 93 -5.44 -14.35 -15.09
CA ALA A 93 -5.72 -15.78 -15.13
C ALA A 93 -7.22 -16.09 -15.04
N GLY A 94 -7.91 -15.45 -14.08
CA GLY A 94 -9.36 -15.58 -13.93
C GLY A 94 -10.13 -15.13 -15.18
N CYS A 95 -9.67 -14.06 -15.85
CA CYS A 95 -10.29 -13.64 -17.12
C CYS A 95 -10.09 -14.70 -18.22
N TYR A 96 -8.90 -15.30 -18.35
CA TYR A 96 -8.66 -16.37 -19.32
C TYR A 96 -9.49 -17.63 -19.02
N GLU A 97 -9.67 -17.99 -17.76
CA GLU A 97 -10.55 -19.12 -17.35
C GLU A 97 -12.01 -18.90 -17.77
N GLU A 98 -12.55 -17.72 -17.51
CA GLU A 98 -13.92 -17.36 -17.90
C GLU A 98 -14.10 -17.38 -19.43
N LEU A 99 -13.01 -17.15 -20.18
CA LEU A 99 -12.98 -17.24 -21.65
C LEU A 99 -12.69 -18.66 -22.18
N GLY A 100 -12.42 -19.63 -21.31
CA GLY A 100 -12.12 -21.02 -21.67
C GLY A 100 -10.66 -21.29 -22.10
N ASP A 101 -9.77 -20.31 -21.96
CA ASP A 101 -8.34 -20.43 -22.32
C ASP A 101 -7.52 -20.91 -21.11
N ASN A 102 -7.57 -22.21 -20.86
CA ASN A 102 -6.93 -22.81 -19.70
C ASN A 102 -5.39 -22.75 -19.74
N ASP A 103 -4.79 -22.73 -20.94
CA ASP A 103 -3.34 -22.71 -21.11
C ASP A 103 -2.77 -21.35 -20.70
N HIS A 104 -3.39 -20.26 -21.17
CA HIS A 104 -3.00 -18.91 -20.74
C HIS A 104 -3.29 -18.71 -19.26
N ALA A 105 -4.45 -19.17 -18.77
CA ALA A 105 -4.77 -19.06 -17.35
C ALA A 105 -3.72 -19.73 -16.46
N LYS A 106 -3.31 -20.97 -16.80
CA LYS A 106 -2.27 -21.69 -16.06
C LYS A 106 -0.96 -20.92 -16.04
N ARG A 107 -0.50 -20.42 -17.20
CA ARG A 107 0.73 -19.62 -17.30
C ARG A 107 0.68 -18.37 -16.42
N GLN A 108 -0.46 -17.68 -16.38
CA GLN A 108 -0.62 -16.49 -15.55
C GLN A 108 -0.63 -16.82 -14.06
N ARG A 109 -1.21 -17.95 -13.63
CA ARG A 109 -1.09 -18.42 -12.24
C ARG A 109 0.35 -18.72 -11.84
N GLU A 110 1.13 -19.35 -12.72
CA GLU A 110 2.55 -19.60 -12.48
C GLU A 110 3.34 -18.28 -12.32
N LEU A 111 3.06 -17.28 -13.15
CA LEU A 111 3.64 -15.93 -13.02
C LEU A 111 3.21 -15.24 -11.73
N SER A 112 1.94 -15.38 -11.33
CA SER A 112 1.42 -14.86 -10.06
C SER A 112 2.24 -15.38 -8.88
N LEU A 113 2.43 -16.70 -8.80
CA LEU A 113 3.24 -17.36 -7.77
C LEU A 113 4.71 -16.94 -7.83
N ALA A 114 5.31 -16.89 -9.03
CA ALA A 114 6.70 -16.49 -9.19
C ALA A 114 6.96 -15.03 -8.78
N SER A 115 5.97 -14.15 -8.99
CA SER A 115 6.05 -12.74 -8.61
C SER A 115 5.80 -12.47 -7.12
N ALA A 116 5.29 -13.45 -6.38
CA ALA A 116 5.11 -13.37 -4.93
C ALA A 116 6.46 -13.60 -4.22
N CYS A 117 7.35 -12.61 -4.31
CA CYS A 117 8.67 -12.65 -3.68
C CYS A 117 8.77 -11.63 -2.53
N GLN A 118 9.72 -11.86 -1.62
CA GLN A 118 10.05 -10.92 -0.56
C GLN A 118 10.46 -9.54 -1.15
N PRO A 119 10.07 -8.42 -0.52
CA PRO A 119 10.47 -7.09 -0.96
C PRO A 119 11.99 -6.95 -1.10
N SER A 120 12.41 -6.31 -2.19
CA SER A 120 13.82 -6.02 -2.49
C SER A 120 14.25 -4.59 -2.17
N ASP A 121 13.36 -3.80 -1.58
CA ASP A 121 13.54 -2.37 -1.31
C ASP A 121 14.83 -2.13 -0.50
N LYS A 122 15.59 -1.10 -0.87
CA LYS A 122 16.86 -0.75 -0.24
C LYS A 122 16.72 0.37 0.79
N GLY A 123 15.53 0.92 0.97
CA GLY A 123 15.30 2.05 1.84
C GLY A 123 15.82 3.38 1.24
N PRO A 124 16.19 4.36 2.09
CA PRO A 124 16.25 4.30 3.55
C PRO A 124 14.88 3.98 4.17
N PHE A 125 14.89 3.40 5.37
CA PHE A 125 13.69 3.04 6.11
C PHE A 125 13.51 3.87 7.36
N TYR A 126 12.26 4.07 7.73
CA TYR A 126 11.87 4.94 8.82
C TYR A 126 10.85 4.26 9.74
N HIS A 127 11.04 4.46 11.05
CA HIS A 127 10.11 4.04 12.09
C HIS A 127 9.63 5.25 12.89
N GLY A 128 8.32 5.50 12.85
CA GLY A 128 7.69 6.56 13.63
C GLY A 128 7.16 6.06 14.96
N THR A 129 7.52 6.73 16.04
CA THR A 129 7.11 6.33 17.40
C THR A 129 7.20 7.50 18.38
N LYS A 130 6.74 7.27 19.61
CA LYS A 130 6.97 8.15 20.78
C LYS A 130 7.97 7.59 21.78
N ALA A 131 8.54 6.42 21.50
CA ALA A 131 9.60 5.84 22.30
C ALA A 131 10.88 6.67 22.16
N ASP A 132 11.54 6.91 23.29
CA ASP A 132 12.84 7.58 23.36
C ASP A 132 13.95 6.55 23.16
N LEU A 133 14.43 6.43 21.91
CA LEU A 133 15.44 5.48 21.44
C LEU A 133 16.68 6.25 21.00
N LYS A 134 17.83 5.58 21.05
CA LYS A 134 19.13 6.15 20.68
C LYS A 134 19.72 5.40 19.50
N THR A 135 20.60 6.07 18.76
CA THR A 135 21.39 5.40 17.72
C THR A 135 22.21 4.26 18.34
N GLY A 136 22.14 3.09 17.70
CA GLY A 136 22.72 1.85 18.22
C GLY A 136 21.71 0.93 18.91
N ASP A 137 20.55 1.45 19.32
CA ASP A 137 19.51 0.62 19.94
C ASP A 137 18.92 -0.39 18.95
N LEU A 138 18.47 -1.52 19.48
CA LEU A 138 17.73 -2.54 18.75
C LEU A 138 16.26 -2.50 19.16
N LEU A 139 15.41 -2.10 18.22
CA LEU A 139 13.97 -2.17 18.38
C LEU A 139 13.51 -3.61 18.10
N THR A 140 12.71 -4.18 19.00
CA THR A 140 12.18 -5.55 18.90
C THR A 140 10.64 -5.56 18.90
N ALA A 141 10.05 -6.62 18.34
CA ALA A 141 8.61 -6.87 18.44
C ALA A 141 8.18 -7.23 19.88
N GLY A 142 6.87 -7.42 20.10
CA GLY A 142 6.30 -7.77 21.41
C GLY A 142 5.78 -6.59 22.21
N ARG A 143 5.60 -5.42 21.58
CA ARG A 143 4.97 -4.24 22.19
C ARG A 143 3.46 -4.24 21.93
N VAL A 144 2.70 -3.58 22.81
CA VAL A 144 1.25 -3.39 22.63
C VAL A 144 0.98 -2.52 21.40
N SER A 145 -0.07 -2.83 20.65
CA SER A 145 -0.48 -2.10 19.46
C SER A 145 -0.82 -0.64 19.77
N ASN A 146 -0.47 0.25 18.83
CA ASN A 146 -0.90 1.64 18.89
C ASN A 146 -2.42 1.81 18.68
N TYR A 147 -3.09 0.81 18.09
CA TYR A 147 -4.49 0.90 17.72
C TYR A 147 -5.39 0.08 18.66
N HIS A 148 -4.96 -1.12 19.06
CA HIS A 148 -5.75 -2.02 19.91
C HIS A 148 -5.04 -2.34 21.25
N PRO A 149 -5.57 -1.92 22.41
CA PRO A 149 -4.89 -2.06 23.70
C PRO A 149 -4.58 -3.50 24.10
N GLU A 150 -5.40 -4.45 23.67
CA GLU A 150 -5.29 -5.87 24.03
C GLU A 150 -4.37 -6.67 23.09
N LEU A 151 -3.85 -6.04 22.02
CA LEU A 151 -3.09 -6.74 20.99
C LEU A 151 -1.59 -6.53 21.19
N VAL A 152 -0.84 -7.62 21.35
CA VAL A 152 0.63 -7.62 21.33
C VAL A 152 1.11 -7.84 19.89
N MET A 153 1.95 -6.94 19.39
CA MET A 153 2.41 -6.97 18.00
C MET A 153 3.55 -7.98 17.81
N ASN A 154 3.37 -8.90 16.86
CA ASN A 154 4.36 -9.92 16.47
C ASN A 154 5.46 -9.36 15.56
N HIS A 155 5.24 -8.16 15.01
CA HIS A 155 6.12 -7.52 14.05
C HIS A 155 6.40 -6.06 14.45
N ILE A 156 7.51 -5.54 13.92
CA ILE A 156 7.87 -4.13 13.93
C ILE A 156 7.52 -3.57 12.56
N TYR A 157 6.88 -2.40 12.54
CA TYR A 157 6.39 -1.75 11.32
C TYR A 157 7.27 -0.55 10.97
N PHE A 158 7.60 -0.42 9.70
CA PHE A 158 8.44 0.66 9.19
C PHE A 158 8.07 0.97 7.73
N THR A 159 8.54 2.08 7.20
CA THR A 159 8.23 2.51 5.83
C THR A 159 9.43 3.15 5.16
N ALA A 160 9.51 3.11 3.83
CA ALA A 160 10.49 3.88 3.08
C ALA A 160 10.08 5.34 2.83
N LEU A 161 8.91 5.78 3.35
CA LEU A 161 8.41 7.15 3.22
C LEU A 161 8.48 7.89 4.56
N THR A 162 9.31 8.93 4.66
CA THR A 162 9.52 9.71 5.89
C THR A 162 8.21 10.28 6.45
N ASN A 163 7.35 10.85 5.60
CA ASN A 163 6.06 11.40 6.02
C ASN A 163 5.08 10.31 6.52
N GLY A 164 5.19 9.09 6.00
CA GLY A 164 4.43 7.94 6.50
C GLY A 164 4.85 7.58 7.93
N ALA A 165 6.15 7.57 8.20
CA ALA A 165 6.67 7.40 9.55
C ALA A 165 6.27 8.56 10.46
N GLY A 166 6.31 9.80 9.96
CA GLY A 166 5.84 10.98 10.70
C GLY A 166 4.39 10.86 11.16
N LEU A 167 3.48 10.44 10.26
CA LEU A 167 2.09 10.17 10.62
C LEU A 167 1.97 9.05 11.67
N ALA A 168 2.74 7.97 11.53
CA ALA A 168 2.78 6.89 12.51
C ALA A 168 3.24 7.37 13.90
N ALA A 169 4.23 8.26 13.96
CA ALA A 169 4.69 8.87 15.22
C ALA A 169 3.59 9.70 15.90
N SER A 170 2.83 10.49 15.13
CA SER A 170 1.71 11.28 15.68
C SER A 170 0.53 10.42 16.15
N LEU A 171 0.34 9.25 15.54
CA LEU A 171 -0.69 8.28 15.92
C LEU A 171 -0.23 7.31 17.02
N ALA A 172 1.06 7.27 17.33
CA ALA A 172 1.60 6.39 18.36
C ALA A 172 1.04 6.73 19.75
N ARG A 173 0.86 5.69 20.56
CA ARG A 173 0.39 5.83 21.94
C ARG A 173 1.48 6.37 22.86
N GLY A 174 1.05 7.00 23.94
CA GLY A 174 1.90 7.59 24.97
C GLY A 174 2.02 9.11 24.85
N GLU A 175 2.56 9.69 25.91
CA GLU A 175 2.77 11.14 26.10
C GLU A 175 4.17 11.60 25.64
N GLY A 176 4.98 10.69 25.10
CA GLY A 176 6.32 10.99 24.60
C GLY A 176 6.30 11.91 23.37
N LEU A 177 7.46 12.51 23.08
CA LEU A 177 7.64 13.30 21.87
C LEU A 177 7.53 12.42 20.62
N GLU A 178 6.89 12.93 19.58
CA GLU A 178 6.86 12.28 18.27
C GLU A 178 8.24 12.28 17.64
N ARG A 179 8.75 11.11 17.27
CA ARG A 179 10.08 10.89 16.72
C ARG A 179 10.03 9.98 15.49
N VAL A 180 10.91 10.25 14.53
CA VAL A 180 11.09 9.45 13.32
C VAL A 180 12.54 8.98 13.25
N TYR A 181 12.75 7.68 13.42
CA TYR A 181 14.08 7.09 13.38
C TYR A 181 14.38 6.53 12.00
N ILE A 182 15.63 6.68 11.55
CA ILE A 182 16.18 5.91 10.43
C ILE A 182 16.55 4.55 10.97
N VAL A 183 16.08 3.50 10.30
CA VAL A 183 16.22 2.12 10.76
C VAL A 183 16.85 1.23 9.71
N GLU A 184 17.64 0.26 10.17
CA GLU A 184 18.21 -0.79 9.34
C GLU A 184 17.66 -2.16 9.78
N PRO A 185 16.96 -2.90 8.90
CA PRO A 185 16.51 -4.25 9.20
C PRO A 185 17.70 -5.20 9.40
N THR A 186 17.70 -5.97 10.49
CA THR A 186 18.75 -6.97 10.76
C THR A 186 18.48 -8.32 10.07
N GLY A 187 17.32 -8.48 9.43
CA GLY A 187 16.90 -9.69 8.74
C GLY A 187 15.81 -9.42 7.70
N GLY A 188 15.18 -10.47 7.21
CA GLY A 188 14.12 -10.37 6.20
C GLY A 188 12.91 -9.58 6.69
N PHE A 189 12.19 -8.97 5.75
CA PHE A 189 10.96 -8.23 6.01
C PHE A 189 10.00 -8.43 4.85
N GLU A 190 8.71 -8.23 5.09
CA GLU A 190 7.65 -8.39 4.11
C GLU A 190 6.83 -7.10 4.00
N ASP A 191 6.04 -6.98 2.92
CA ASP A 191 5.07 -5.89 2.77
C ASP A 191 4.07 -5.90 3.93
N ASP A 192 3.68 -4.72 4.42
CA ASP A 192 2.64 -4.62 5.44
C ASP A 192 1.27 -4.99 4.82
N PRO A 193 0.66 -6.12 5.20
CA PRO A 193 -0.60 -6.56 4.61
C PRO A 193 -1.77 -5.69 5.03
N ASN A 194 -1.63 -4.81 6.03
CA ASN A 194 -2.70 -3.91 6.46
C ASN A 194 -2.90 -2.75 5.49
N VAL A 195 -1.92 -2.45 4.63
CA VAL A 195 -1.98 -1.31 3.69
C VAL A 195 -1.60 -1.67 2.26
N THR A 196 -0.94 -2.81 2.04
CA THR A 196 -0.57 -3.31 0.70
C THR A 196 -1.75 -3.98 0.01
N ASN A 197 -1.97 -3.68 -1.27
CA ASN A 197 -3.10 -4.19 -2.06
C ASN A 197 -4.50 -3.95 -1.43
N LYS A 198 -4.62 -2.93 -0.57
CA LYS A 198 -5.90 -2.59 0.10
C LYS A 198 -6.70 -1.58 -0.69
N LYS A 199 -6.35 -0.29 -0.54
CA LYS A 199 -7.02 0.77 -1.30
C LYS A 199 -6.54 0.77 -2.73
N PHE A 200 -5.23 0.77 -2.92
CA PHE A 200 -4.54 0.78 -4.21
C PHE A 200 -3.80 -0.53 -4.45
N PRO A 201 -3.66 -0.97 -5.71
CA PRO A 201 -2.80 -2.10 -6.03
C PRO A 201 -1.34 -1.78 -5.72
N GLY A 202 -0.65 -2.75 -5.16
CA GLY A 202 0.74 -2.65 -4.72
C GLY A 202 0.91 -2.07 -3.31
N ASN A 203 2.15 -1.75 -2.97
CA ASN A 203 2.58 -1.15 -1.71
C ASN A 203 2.88 0.34 -1.91
N THR A 204 1.84 1.12 -2.21
CA THR A 204 1.96 2.56 -2.52
C THR A 204 2.55 3.38 -1.37
N THR A 205 2.40 2.92 -0.12
CA THR A 205 2.98 3.55 1.07
C THR A 205 4.38 3.06 1.39
N ARG A 206 4.91 2.09 0.63
CA ARG A 206 6.17 1.38 0.89
C ARG A 206 6.29 1.02 2.38
N SER A 207 5.22 0.45 2.91
CA SER A 207 5.12 0.04 4.31
C SER A 207 5.47 -1.44 4.44
N TYR A 208 6.27 -1.76 5.43
CA TYR A 208 6.84 -3.08 5.65
C TYR A 208 6.69 -3.49 7.11
N ARG A 209 6.84 -4.79 7.35
CA ARG A 209 6.92 -5.35 8.69
C ARG A 209 7.97 -6.45 8.80
N THR A 210 8.55 -6.62 9.98
CA THR A 210 9.54 -7.68 10.25
C THR A 210 9.42 -8.26 11.65
N LYS A 211 9.80 -9.53 11.83
CA LYS A 211 10.00 -10.17 13.13
C LYS A 211 11.42 -9.96 13.68
N HIS A 212 12.36 -9.61 12.80
CA HIS A 212 13.75 -9.37 13.18
C HIS A 212 13.89 -7.97 13.80
N PRO A 213 14.87 -7.75 14.69
CA PRO A 213 15.11 -6.43 15.23
C PRO A 213 15.41 -5.37 14.15
N LEU A 214 15.00 -4.13 14.40
CA LEU A 214 15.42 -2.97 13.62
C LEU A 214 16.50 -2.21 14.40
N LYS A 215 17.65 -1.96 13.76
CA LYS A 215 18.71 -1.14 14.36
C LYS A 215 18.43 0.33 14.11
N ILE A 216 18.46 1.14 15.16
CA ILE A 216 18.36 2.59 15.03
C ILE A 216 19.71 3.13 14.55
N ILE A 217 19.75 3.76 13.37
CA ILE A 217 20.98 4.30 12.78
C ILE A 217 20.99 5.83 12.72
N GLY A 218 19.86 6.48 13.04
CA GLY A 218 19.76 7.93 13.12
C GLY A 218 18.33 8.38 13.44
N GLU A 219 18.13 9.69 13.52
CA GLU A 219 16.83 10.34 13.71
C GLU A 219 16.68 11.43 12.64
N VAL A 220 15.51 11.51 12.01
CA VAL A 220 15.17 12.58 11.06
C VAL A 220 14.25 13.55 11.77
N THR A 221 14.51 14.85 11.67
CA THR A 221 13.67 15.91 12.24
C THR A 221 12.80 16.63 11.21
N ASP A 222 13.15 16.51 9.92
CA ASP A 222 12.45 17.16 8.82
C ASP A 222 11.40 16.21 8.21
N TRP A 223 10.17 16.34 8.67
CA TRP A 223 9.02 15.66 8.11
C TRP A 223 7.77 16.51 8.26
N GLN A 224 6.77 16.23 7.41
CA GLN A 224 5.51 16.98 7.43
C GLN A 224 4.69 16.66 8.68
N ARG A 225 4.59 17.63 9.59
CA ARG A 225 3.72 17.56 10.77
C ARG A 225 2.26 17.66 10.36
N GLN A 226 1.41 16.90 11.04
CA GLN A 226 -0.04 16.96 10.88
C GLN A 226 -0.62 18.05 11.77
N THR A 227 -1.65 18.75 11.28
CA THR A 227 -2.41 19.66 12.15
C THR A 227 -3.29 18.88 13.14
N PRO A 228 -3.68 19.49 14.28
CA PRO A 228 -4.59 18.84 15.22
C PRO A 228 -5.90 18.34 14.57
N GLU A 229 -6.45 19.11 13.63
CA GLU A 229 -7.67 18.76 12.89
C GLU A 229 -7.44 17.54 11.99
N GLN A 230 -6.31 17.48 11.29
CA GLN A 230 -5.94 16.32 10.46
C GLN A 230 -5.76 15.06 11.32
N LEU A 231 -5.12 15.18 12.48
CA LEU A 231 -4.95 14.06 13.41
C LEU A 231 -6.29 13.57 13.95
N GLN A 232 -7.20 14.47 14.27
CA GLN A 232 -8.53 14.12 14.71
C GLN A 232 -9.30 13.32 13.63
N GLN A 233 -9.24 13.78 12.37
CA GLN A 233 -9.83 13.05 11.24
C GLN A 233 -9.22 11.65 11.05
N TRP A 234 -7.90 11.50 11.25
CA TRP A 234 -7.25 10.20 11.19
C TRP A 234 -7.73 9.27 12.30
N ARG A 235 -7.83 9.77 13.54
CA ARG A 235 -8.34 8.99 14.68
C ARG A 235 -9.78 8.54 14.47
N GLU A 236 -10.63 9.42 13.95
CA GLU A 236 -12.03 9.07 13.61
C GLU A 236 -12.10 8.00 12.52
N LYS A 237 -11.29 8.12 11.46
CA LYS A 237 -11.20 7.10 10.40
C LYS A 237 -10.74 5.75 10.94
N LEU A 238 -9.76 5.73 11.83
CA LEU A 238 -9.25 4.50 12.44
C LEU A 238 -10.27 3.88 13.39
N ALA A 239 -10.98 4.69 14.19
CA ALA A 239 -12.04 4.21 15.08
C ALA A 239 -13.25 3.66 14.31
N GLY A 240 -13.56 4.23 13.13
CA GLY A 240 -14.61 3.73 12.24
C GLY A 240 -14.20 2.50 11.43
N ASN A 241 -12.90 2.17 11.38
CA ASN A 241 -12.42 1.01 10.64
C ASN A 241 -12.61 -0.26 11.47
N LYS A 242 -13.53 -1.13 11.02
CA LYS A 242 -13.81 -2.43 11.66
C LYS A 242 -12.87 -3.55 11.18
N GLY A 243 -11.86 -3.24 10.36
CA GLY A 243 -10.90 -4.23 9.87
C GLY A 243 -10.01 -4.75 11.00
N GLU A 244 -9.85 -6.07 11.07
CA GLU A 244 -8.90 -6.69 11.99
C GLU A 244 -7.46 -6.36 11.56
N ILE A 245 -6.59 -6.10 12.54
CA ILE A 245 -5.16 -5.97 12.28
C ILE A 245 -4.62 -7.36 11.97
N ILE A 246 -4.06 -7.51 10.76
CA ILE A 246 -3.31 -8.70 10.38
C ILE A 246 -1.97 -8.58 11.11
N ASN A 247 -1.85 -9.29 12.24
CA ASN A 247 -0.69 -9.27 13.11
C ASN A 247 0.37 -10.28 12.67
#